data_AF-A0AA41N116-F1
#
_entry.id   AF-A0AA41N116-F1
#
_cell.length_a   1.000
_cell.length_b   1.000
_cell.length_c   1.000
_cell.angle_alpha   90.00
_cell.angle_beta   90.00
_cell.angle_gamma   90.00
#
_symmetry.space_group_name_H-M   'P 1'
#
loop_
_entity.id
_entity.type
_entity.pdbx_description
1 polymer ?
#
loop_
_entity_poly.entity_id
_entity_poly.type
_entity_poly.pdbx_seq_one_letter_code
_entity_poly.pdbx_strand_id
1 'polypeptide(L)'
;MVSCAGVDRLQTGMQGAFGKPQGIVARVHIGQVIMSIYTKLQNKEHVIEALCRAKFKFPGHQKIHISKKWDFTKFNVEEFEDVVTGKWLIPDDCGLKYVPNHVTLDKWWALHS
;
A
#
# COMPACT_ATOMS: atom_id res chain seq x y z
N MET A 1 19.83 -24.25 -15.94
CA MET A 1 21.19 -24.82 -16.02
C MET A 1 21.20 -26.11 -15.24
N VAL A 2 21.61 -27.21 -15.85
CA VAL A 2 21.58 -28.53 -15.21
C VAL A 2 22.89 -28.70 -14.44
N SER A 3 22.84 -29.09 -13.16
CA SER A 3 24.03 -29.17 -12.30
C SER A 3 24.72 -30.55 -12.35
N CYS A 4 24.49 -31.33 -13.41
CA CYS A 4 24.97 -32.70 -13.54
C CYS A 4 26.33 -32.78 -14.28
N ALA A 5 27.13 -33.81 -14.00
CA ALA A 5 28.36 -34.10 -14.76
C ALA A 5 28.05 -34.43 -16.23
N GLY A 6 28.91 -34.02 -17.16
CA GLY A 6 28.71 -34.23 -18.60
C GLY A 6 27.64 -33.33 -19.23
N VAL A 7 27.41 -32.15 -18.64
CA VAL A 7 26.37 -31.19 -19.05
C VAL A 7 26.47 -30.75 -20.51
N ASP A 8 27.67 -30.78 -21.09
CA ASP A 8 27.96 -30.38 -22.47
C ASP A 8 27.15 -31.17 -23.52
N ARG A 9 26.70 -32.37 -23.15
CA ARG A 9 25.87 -33.23 -24.01
C ARG A 9 24.36 -32.99 -23.87
N LEU A 10 23.94 -32.27 -22.84
CA LEU A 10 22.52 -32.14 -22.45
C LEU A 10 22.03 -30.68 -22.45
N GLN A 11 22.91 -29.73 -22.20
CA GLN A 11 22.59 -28.32 -22.15
C GLN A 11 23.12 -27.61 -23.38
N THR A 12 22.26 -26.84 -24.04
CA THR A 12 22.58 -26.00 -25.20
C THR A 12 23.40 -24.74 -24.88
N GLY A 13 23.99 -24.66 -23.68
CA GLY A 13 24.65 -23.45 -23.19
C GLY A 13 23.72 -22.24 -23.23
N MET A 14 24.12 -21.22 -24.01
CA MET A 14 23.38 -19.96 -24.18
C MET A 14 22.45 -19.95 -25.42
N GLN A 15 22.42 -21.02 -26.22
CA GLN A 15 21.56 -21.11 -27.39
C GLN A 15 20.09 -21.25 -26.95
N GLY A 16 19.24 -20.31 -27.39
CA GLY A 16 17.81 -20.32 -27.04
C GLY A 16 17.53 -20.00 -25.56
N ALA A 17 18.37 -19.19 -24.92
CA ALA A 17 18.33 -18.91 -23.48
C ALA A 17 17.14 -18.05 -22.98
N PHE A 18 16.02 -17.99 -23.71
CA PHE A 18 14.83 -17.32 -23.20
C PHE A 18 14.26 -18.10 -22.01
N GLY A 19 14.17 -17.43 -20.87
CA GLY A 19 13.78 -18.05 -19.60
C GLY A 19 12.34 -18.53 -19.59
N LYS A 20 12.07 -19.59 -18.83
CA LYS A 20 10.72 -19.97 -18.44
C LYS A 20 10.27 -19.11 -17.24
N PRO A 21 8.97 -18.78 -17.11
CA PRO A 21 8.49 -18.04 -15.96
C PRO A 21 8.62 -18.89 -14.68
N GLN A 22 9.30 -18.36 -13.66
CA GLN A 22 9.56 -19.05 -12.39
C GLN A 22 8.86 -18.37 -11.19
N GLY A 23 8.44 -17.11 -11.32
CA GLY A 23 7.80 -16.37 -10.24
C GLY A 23 7.33 -14.98 -10.66
N ILE A 24 6.70 -14.27 -9.71
CA ILE A 24 6.26 -12.89 -9.85
C ILE A 24 7.08 -11.97 -8.96
N VAL A 25 7.22 -10.72 -9.39
CA VAL A 25 7.94 -9.68 -8.64
C VAL A 25 7.16 -8.37 -8.68
N ALA A 26 7.22 -7.61 -7.59
CA ALA A 26 6.69 -6.24 -7.55
C ALA A 26 7.79 -5.25 -7.95
N ARG A 27 7.49 -4.34 -8.87
CA ARG A 27 8.38 -3.21 -9.22
C ARG A 27 8.04 -2.04 -8.30
N VAL A 28 9.05 -1.49 -7.64
CA VAL A 28 8.88 -0.40 -6.66
C VAL A 28 9.81 0.75 -7.01
N HIS A 29 9.28 1.97 -6.97
CA HIS A 29 10.05 3.21 -7.17
C HIS A 29 10.54 3.80 -5.85
N ILE A 30 11.51 4.71 -5.93
CA ILE A 30 12.01 5.44 -4.76
C ILE A 30 10.86 6.28 -4.16
N GLY A 31 10.62 6.11 -2.86
CA GLY A 31 9.55 6.80 -2.15
C GLY A 31 8.16 6.16 -2.29
N GLN A 32 8.02 5.09 -3.06
CA GLN A 32 6.76 4.34 -3.13
C GLN A 32 6.52 3.57 -1.83
N VAL A 33 5.30 3.64 -1.32
CA VAL A 33 4.89 2.91 -0.11
C VAL A 33 4.73 1.42 -0.45
N ILE A 34 5.43 0.56 0.30
CA ILE A 34 5.38 -0.91 0.14
C ILE A 34 4.33 -1.52 1.09
N MET A 35 4.33 -1.07 2.34
CA MET A 35 3.45 -1.57 3.40
C MET A 35 2.96 -0.39 4.24
N SER A 36 1.68 -0.41 4.58
CA SER A 36 1.03 0.58 5.44
C SER A 36 0.18 -0.12 6.49
N ILE A 37 0.22 0.37 7.72
CA ILE A 37 -0.50 -0.20 8.86
C ILE A 37 -1.30 0.91 9.51
N TYR A 38 -2.58 0.63 9.77
CA TYR A 38 -3.47 1.48 10.55
C TYR A 38 -3.65 0.87 11.95
N THR A 39 -3.41 1.65 13.00
CA THR A 39 -3.66 1.23 14.38
C THR A 39 -4.09 2.41 15.24
N LYS A 40 -4.64 2.12 16.42
CA LYS A 40 -4.83 3.10 17.49
C LYS A 40 -3.49 3.69 17.95
N LEU A 41 -3.52 4.92 18.46
CA LEU A 41 -2.33 5.67 18.89
C LEU A 41 -1.52 4.95 19.99
N GLN A 42 -2.20 4.18 20.84
CA GLN A 42 -1.60 3.39 21.92
C GLN A 42 -0.55 2.38 21.42
N ASN A 43 -0.72 1.84 20.22
CA ASN A 43 0.13 0.77 19.69
C ASN A 43 1.26 1.29 18.79
N LYS A 44 1.45 2.62 18.72
CA LYS A 44 2.40 3.27 17.80
C LYS A 44 3.81 2.69 17.89
N GLU A 45 4.34 2.53 19.10
CA GLU A 45 5.72 2.06 19.31
C GLU A 45 5.90 0.60 18.84
N HIS A 46 4.90 -0.24 19.12
CA HIS A 46 4.89 -1.63 18.67
C HIS A 46 4.89 -1.75 17.14
N VAL A 47 4.15 -0.87 16.45
CA VAL A 47 4.12 -0.85 14.98
C VAL A 47 5.46 -0.41 14.39
N ILE A 48 6.11 0.60 14.98
CA ILE A 48 7.43 1.05 14.53
C ILE A 48 8.45 -0.08 14.64
N GLU A 49 8.47 -0.82 15.74
CA GLU A 49 9.35 -1.97 15.93
C GLU A 49 9.02 -3.12 14.94
N ALA A 50 7.73 -3.39 14.70
CA ALA A 50 7.32 -4.39 13.71
C ALA A 50 7.80 -4.02 12.29
N LEU A 51 7.67 -2.75 11.89
CA LEU A 51 8.18 -2.27 10.60
C LEU A 51 9.72 -2.28 10.53
N CYS A 52 10.40 -2.02 11.65
CA CYS A 52 11.84 -2.18 11.77
C CYS A 52 12.29 -3.62 11.54
N ARG A 53 11.52 -4.62 12.01
CA ARG A 53 11.79 -6.03 11.73
C ARG A 53 11.48 -6.40 10.28
N ALA A 54 10.38 -5.87 9.75
CA ALA A 54 9.96 -6.14 8.37
C ALA A 54 10.96 -5.61 7.34
N LYS A 55 11.54 -4.42 7.54
CA LYS A 55 12.52 -3.87 6.57
C LYS A 55 13.76 -4.75 6.38
N PHE A 56 14.18 -5.54 7.37
CA PHE A 56 15.30 -6.48 7.21
C PHE A 56 15.02 -7.60 6.21
N LYS A 57 13.75 -7.82 5.83
CA LYS A 57 13.35 -8.79 4.81
C LYS A 57 13.29 -8.19 3.41
N PHE A 58 13.43 -6.87 3.27
CA PHE A 58 13.46 -6.19 1.99
C PHE A 58 14.90 -5.80 1.62
N PRO A 59 15.28 -5.89 0.33
CA PRO A 59 16.60 -5.46 -0.12
C PRO A 59 16.71 -3.93 -0.09
N GLY A 60 17.90 -3.41 0.23
CA GLY A 60 18.20 -1.97 0.21
C GLY A 60 17.80 -1.22 1.49
N HIS A 61 17.57 0.09 1.37
CA HIS A 61 17.23 0.95 2.50
C HIS A 61 15.75 1.33 2.48
N GLN A 62 15.00 0.90 3.49
CA GLN A 62 13.62 1.33 3.70
C GLN A 62 13.54 2.35 4.83
N LYS A 63 12.71 3.37 4.62
CA LYS A 63 12.42 4.40 5.61
C LYS A 63 11.02 4.19 6.18
N ILE A 64 10.92 4.19 7.50
CA ILE A 64 9.63 4.15 8.20
C ILE A 64 9.16 5.61 8.33
N HIS A 65 7.92 5.86 7.94
CA HIS A 65 7.32 7.19 8.00
C HIS A 65 5.98 7.10 8.72
N ILE A 66 5.73 8.07 9.61
CA ILE A 66 4.43 8.25 10.26
C ILE A 66 3.66 9.24 9.40
N SER A 67 2.55 8.79 8.82
CA SER A 67 1.67 9.64 8.01
C SER A 67 0.99 10.71 8.88
N LYS A 68 0.78 11.89 8.31
CA LYS A 68 -0.10 12.94 8.88
C LYS A 68 -1.56 12.77 8.47
N LYS A 69 -1.84 11.83 7.56
CA LYS A 69 -3.18 11.55 7.08
C LYS A 69 -3.97 10.79 8.13
N TRP A 70 -5.28 11.02 8.13
CA TRP A 70 -6.21 10.19 8.86
C TRP A 70 -6.34 8.84 8.16
N ASP A 71 -5.74 7.81 8.75
CA ASP A 71 -5.80 6.42 8.31
C ASP A 71 -5.37 6.23 6.84
N PHE A 72 -6.15 5.48 6.06
CA PHE A 72 -5.95 5.29 4.62
C PHE A 72 -6.74 6.30 3.77
N THR A 73 -7.14 7.42 4.37
CA THR A 73 -7.81 8.49 3.63
C THR A 73 -6.82 9.47 3.01
N LYS A 74 -7.34 10.38 2.20
CA LYS A 74 -6.57 11.48 1.61
C LYS A 74 -6.40 12.69 2.54
N PHE A 75 -7.20 12.78 3.60
CA PHE A 75 -7.29 13.94 4.47
C PHE A 75 -6.23 13.91 5.56
N ASN A 76 -5.76 15.08 5.98
CA ASN A 76 -4.94 15.20 7.18
C ASN A 76 -5.80 15.02 8.44
N VAL A 77 -5.16 14.67 9.56
CA VAL A 77 -5.86 14.52 10.85
C VAL A 77 -6.61 15.80 11.24
N GLU A 78 -5.99 16.97 11.04
CA GLU A 78 -6.58 18.28 11.36
C GLU A 78 -7.81 18.58 10.49
N GLU A 79 -7.72 18.35 9.18
CA GLU A 79 -8.82 18.59 8.23
C GLU A 79 -9.97 17.59 8.41
N PHE A 80 -9.69 16.41 8.94
CA PHE A 80 -10.67 15.34 9.03
C PHE A 80 -11.84 15.71 9.95
N GLU A 81 -11.57 16.39 11.06
CA GLU A 81 -12.60 16.83 12.01
C GLU A 81 -13.58 17.81 11.37
N ASP A 82 -13.09 18.75 10.56
CA ASP A 82 -13.89 19.71 9.82
C ASP A 82 -14.78 19.03 8.77
N VAL A 83 -14.21 18.06 8.04
CA VAL A 83 -14.92 17.33 6.98
C VAL A 83 -16.01 16.43 7.58
N VAL A 84 -15.77 15.84 8.75
CA VAL A 84 -16.78 15.07 9.50
C VAL A 84 -17.89 16.00 10.03
N THR A 85 -17.52 17.13 10.62
CA THR A 85 -18.48 18.13 11.14
C THR A 85 -19.37 18.67 10.02
N GLY A 86 -18.81 18.90 8.84
CA GLY A 86 -19.54 19.32 7.64
C GLY A 86 -20.41 18.22 7.00
N LYS A 87 -20.44 16.99 7.55
CA LYS A 87 -21.17 15.82 7.02
C LYS A 87 -20.82 15.46 5.57
N TRP A 88 -19.57 15.72 5.16
CA TRP A 88 -19.09 15.43 3.80
C TRP A 88 -18.53 14.01 3.64
N LEU A 89 -18.68 13.15 4.65
CA LEU A 89 -18.18 11.77 4.65
C LEU A 89 -19.31 10.79 4.96
N ILE A 90 -19.35 9.72 4.17
CA ILE A 90 -20.26 8.60 4.36
C ILE A 90 -19.42 7.38 4.79
N PRO A 91 -19.80 6.68 5.87
CA PRO A 91 -19.14 5.43 6.25
C PRO A 91 -19.34 4.36 5.16
N ASP A 92 -18.26 3.68 4.78
CA ASP A 92 -18.27 2.63 3.76
C ASP A 92 -17.50 1.39 4.26
N ASP A 93 -18.11 0.70 5.22
CA ASP A 93 -17.51 -0.43 5.92
C ASP A 93 -16.13 -0.08 6.52
N CYS A 94 -15.05 -0.66 6.01
CA CYS A 94 -13.68 -0.34 6.44
C CYS A 94 -13.16 1.02 5.94
N GLY A 95 -13.87 1.65 4.99
CA GLY A 95 -13.47 2.88 4.32
C GLY A 95 -14.43 4.05 4.54
N LEU A 96 -14.12 5.15 3.86
CA LEU A 96 -14.91 6.37 3.86
C LEU A 96 -15.11 6.86 2.44
N LYS A 97 -16.36 7.21 2.11
CA LYS A 97 -16.72 7.85 0.84
C LYS A 97 -16.86 9.35 1.06
N TYR A 98 -16.07 10.11 0.30
CA TYR A 98 -16.22 11.57 0.26
C TYR A 98 -17.42 11.94 -0.60
N VAL A 99 -18.26 12.84 -0.09
CA VAL A 99 -19.39 13.45 -0.82
C VAL A 99 -18.85 14.65 -1.60
N PRO A 100 -18.75 14.58 -2.93
CA PRO A 100 -18.32 15.72 -3.72
C PRO A 100 -19.45 16.75 -3.83
N ASN A 101 -19.08 18.01 -4.03
CA ASN A 101 -20.04 19.08 -4.34
C ASN A 101 -20.70 18.92 -5.73
N HIS A 102 -20.23 17.97 -6.53
CA HIS A 102 -20.72 17.69 -7.88
C HIS A 102 -21.58 16.41 -7.88
N VAL A 103 -22.80 16.54 -7.36
CA VAL A 103 -23.86 15.51 -7.39
C VAL A 103 -25.19 16.17 -7.74
N THR A 104 -26.15 15.36 -8.17
CA THR A 104 -27.52 15.84 -8.42
C THR A 104 -28.15 16.35 -7.12
N LEU A 105 -28.96 17.40 -7.21
CA LEU A 105 -29.63 18.04 -6.06
C LEU A 105 -30.42 17.03 -5.22
N ASP A 106 -31.13 16.09 -5.85
CA ASP A 106 -31.90 15.05 -5.13
C ASP A 106 -31.01 14.18 -4.25
N LYS A 107 -29.83 13.79 -4.76
CA LYS A 107 -28.85 13.00 -3.99
C LYS A 107 -28.22 13.85 -2.90
N TRP A 108 -27.99 15.13 -3.15
CA TRP A 108 -27.46 16.05 -2.15
C TRP A 108 -28.44 16.22 -0.98
N TRP A 109 -29.73 16.43 -1.25
CA TRP A 109 -30.77 16.49 -0.22
C TRP A 109 -30.93 15.19 0.56
N ALA A 110 -30.92 14.03 -0.12
CA ALA A 110 -31.00 12.74 0.56
C ALA A 110 -29.83 12.48 1.54
N LEU A 111 -28.68 13.10 1.30
CA LEU A 111 -27.50 12.97 2.16
C LEU A 111 -27.47 13.97 3.32
N HIS A 112 -28.15 15.11 3.19
CA HIS A 112 -28.13 16.21 4.17
C HIS A 112 -29.45 16.40 4.94
N SER A 113 -30.44 15.53 4.72
CA SER A 113 -31.66 15.43 5.54
C SER A 113 -31.34 14.71 6.86
#